data_AF-A0A1V5IJN5-F1
#
_entry.id   AF-A0A1V5IJN5-F1
#
_cell.length_a   1.000
_cell.length_b   1.000
_cell.length_c   1.000
_cell.angle_alpha   90.00
_cell.angle_beta   90.00
_cell.angle_gamma   90.00
#
_symmetry.space_group_name_H-M   'P 1'
#
loop_
_entity.id
_entity.type
_entity.pdbx_description
1 polymer ?
#
loop_
_entity_poly.entity_id
_entity_poly.type
_entity_poly.pdbx_seq_one_letter_code
_entity_poly.pdbx_strand_id
1 'polypeptide(L)'
;MPDIRLENLIPNEQRTPEERRENARKAGIASGEARREKKRISQIYADFLTSKHKITIDDIDKELEGVALLTEVMKKVLSRGDSASVSLLKELREATEGSKLQLTGDEGGLVKFEIVDADTPRD
;
A
#
# COMPACT_ATOMS: atom_id res chain seq x y z
N MET A 1 16.94 1.39 -22.49
CA MET A 1 17.65 0.23 -21.91
C MET A 1 16.86 -1.01 -22.26
N PRO A 2 17.44 -2.02 -22.92
CA PRO A 2 16.76 -3.29 -23.13
C PRO A 2 16.45 -3.94 -21.77
N ASP A 3 15.30 -4.57 -21.65
CA ASP A 3 14.89 -5.26 -20.42
C ASP A 3 15.73 -6.53 -20.26
N ILE A 4 16.76 -6.45 -19.41
CA ILE A 4 17.72 -7.52 -19.07
C ILE A 4 17.01 -8.81 -18.63
N ARG A 5 15.74 -8.73 -18.22
CA ARG A 5 14.93 -9.90 -17.83
C ARG A 5 14.61 -10.80 -19.02
N LEU A 6 14.36 -10.24 -20.21
CA LEU A 6 13.97 -11.00 -21.41
C LEU A 6 15.12 -11.84 -21.98
N GLU A 7 16.36 -11.34 -21.88
CA GLU A 7 17.56 -12.02 -22.39
C GLU A 7 17.85 -13.34 -21.65
N ASN A 8 17.33 -13.51 -20.43
CA ASN A 8 17.53 -14.70 -19.60
C ASN A 8 16.42 -15.76 -19.73
N LEU A 9 15.37 -15.51 -20.54
CA LEU A 9 14.27 -16.46 -20.73
C LEU A 9 14.59 -17.47 -21.84
N ILE A 10 14.89 -18.71 -21.46
CA ILE A 10 15.01 -19.81 -22.43
C ILE A 10 13.61 -20.13 -23.02
N PRO A 11 13.44 -20.21 -24.35
CA PRO A 11 12.17 -20.58 -24.98
C PRO A 11 11.75 -22.04 -24.70
N ASN A 12 10.45 -22.32 -24.73
CA ASN A 12 9.93 -23.68 -24.49
C ASN A 12 10.31 -24.69 -25.57
N GLU A 13 10.56 -24.23 -26.80
CA GLU A 13 11.00 -25.06 -27.93
C GLU A 13 12.40 -25.65 -27.70
N GLN A 14 13.20 -25.00 -26.85
CA GLN A 14 14.54 -25.46 -26.47
C GLN A 14 14.52 -26.39 -25.24
N ARG A 15 13.33 -26.78 -24.74
CA ARG A 15 13.16 -27.64 -23.57
C ARG A 15 12.54 -28.98 -23.93
N THR A 16 13.02 -30.04 -23.30
CA THR A 16 12.41 -31.37 -23.36
C THR A 16 11.01 -31.36 -22.73
N PRO A 17 10.13 -32.31 -23.09
CA PRO A 17 8.84 -32.47 -22.42
C PRO A 17 8.94 -32.64 -20.90
N GLU A 18 9.99 -33.30 -20.40
CA GLU A 18 10.22 -33.52 -18.97
C GLU A 18 10.60 -32.24 -18.24
N GLU A 19 11.54 -31.45 -18.78
CA GLU A 19 11.91 -30.14 -18.22
C GLU A 19 10.72 -29.18 -18.17
N ARG A 20 9.84 -29.21 -19.20
CA ARG A 20 8.60 -28.42 -19.19
C ARG A 20 7.65 -28.86 -18.07
N ARG A 21 7.50 -30.18 -17.84
CA ARG A 21 6.68 -30.70 -16.73
C ARG A 21 7.25 -30.30 -15.38
N GLU A 22 8.56 -30.38 -15.21
CA GLU A 22 9.21 -30.01 -13.95
C GLU A 22 9.08 -28.50 -13.67
N ASN A 23 9.27 -27.65 -14.69
CA ASN A 23 9.08 -26.20 -14.56
C ASN A 23 7.63 -25.84 -14.25
N ALA A 24 6.66 -26.48 -14.91
CA ALA A 24 5.25 -26.29 -14.61
C ALA A 24 4.92 -26.69 -13.16
N ARG A 25 5.50 -27.79 -12.66
CA ARG A 25 5.35 -28.21 -11.26
C ARG A 25 5.93 -27.17 -10.29
N LYS A 26 7.16 -26.70 -10.52
CA LYS A 26 7.80 -25.66 -9.69
C LYS A 26 6.99 -24.37 -9.69
N ALA A 27 6.55 -23.92 -10.86
CA ALA A 27 5.70 -22.73 -11.00
C ALA A 27 4.36 -22.90 -10.28
N GLY A 28 3.74 -24.08 -10.36
CA GLY A 28 2.49 -24.40 -9.67
C GLY A 28 2.65 -24.37 -8.15
N ILE A 29 3.73 -24.94 -7.61
CA ILE A 29 4.05 -24.91 -6.17
C ILE A 29 4.25 -23.47 -5.70
N ALA A 30 5.13 -22.72 -6.36
CA ALA A 30 5.41 -21.32 -6.02
C ALA A 30 4.15 -20.45 -6.10
N SER A 31 3.33 -20.64 -7.13
CA SER A 31 2.04 -19.94 -7.27
C SER A 31 1.06 -20.32 -6.16
N GLY A 32 1.02 -21.60 -5.77
CA GLY A 32 0.20 -22.08 -4.67
C GLY A 32 0.62 -21.51 -3.32
N GLU A 33 1.92 -21.41 -3.07
CA GLU A 33 2.50 -20.76 -1.88
C GLU A 33 2.13 -19.28 -1.84
N ALA A 34 2.35 -18.55 -2.93
CA ALA A 34 1.99 -17.13 -3.03
C ALA A 34 0.48 -16.90 -2.80
N ARG A 35 -0.39 -17.77 -3.34
CA ARG A 35 -1.84 -17.69 -3.11
C ARG A 35 -2.22 -17.94 -1.65
N ARG A 36 -1.60 -18.93 -1.00
CA ARG A 36 -1.83 -19.23 0.43
C ARG A 36 -1.38 -18.06 1.30
N GLU A 37 -0.23 -17.47 1.00
CA GLU A 37 0.28 -16.33 1.74
C GLU A 37 -0.60 -15.11 1.58
N LYS A 38 -1.01 -14.78 0.34
CA LYS A 38 -1.97 -13.71 0.10
C LYS A 38 -3.27 -13.92 0.89
N LYS A 39 -3.80 -15.14 0.92
CA LYS A 39 -5.00 -15.48 1.71
C LYS A 39 -4.78 -15.26 3.21
N ARG A 40 -3.64 -15.70 3.74
CA ARG A 40 -3.28 -15.51 5.16
C ARG A 40 -3.23 -14.02 5.51
N ILE A 41 -2.53 -13.23 4.71
CA ILE A 41 -2.41 -11.78 4.90
C ILE A 41 -3.79 -11.10 4.82
N SER A 42 -4.61 -11.46 3.82
CA SER A 42 -5.98 -10.94 3.72
C SER A 42 -6.84 -11.27 4.95
N GLN A 43 -6.70 -12.47 5.51
CA GLN A 43 -7.41 -12.84 6.73
C GLN A 43 -6.94 -12.01 7.93
N ILE A 44 -5.62 -11.85 8.10
CA ILE A 44 -5.07 -11.03 9.19
C ILE A 44 -5.58 -9.58 9.09
N TYR A 45 -5.62 -8.99 7.89
CA TYR A 45 -6.19 -7.67 7.70
C TYR A 45 -7.69 -7.62 8.01
N ALA A 46 -8.46 -8.62 7.59
CA ALA A 46 -9.89 -8.68 7.90
C ALA A 46 -10.12 -8.79 9.42
N ASP A 47 -9.36 -9.64 10.10
CA ASP A 47 -9.43 -9.82 11.55
C ASP A 47 -9.03 -8.52 12.27
N PHE A 48 -7.97 -7.85 11.81
CA PHE A 48 -7.54 -6.56 12.33
C PHE A 48 -8.63 -5.50 12.16
N LEU A 49 -9.23 -5.38 10.97
CA LEU A 49 -10.24 -4.35 10.69
C LEU A 49 -11.55 -4.56 11.47
N THR A 50 -11.89 -5.80 11.78
CA THR A 50 -13.12 -6.16 12.51
C THR A 50 -12.94 -6.20 14.03
N SER A 51 -11.70 -6.33 14.51
CA SER A 51 -11.41 -6.35 15.95
C SER A 51 -11.44 -4.96 16.57
N LYS A 52 -11.72 -4.91 17.88
CA LYS A 52 -11.51 -3.72 18.71
C LYS A 52 -10.08 -3.70 19.24
N HIS A 53 -9.48 -2.53 19.20
CA HIS A 53 -8.10 -2.30 19.61
C HIS A 53 -8.06 -1.27 20.72
N LYS A 54 -7.38 -1.61 21.81
CA LYS A 54 -7.06 -0.66 22.89
C LYS A 54 -5.73 -0.01 22.57
N ILE A 55 -5.75 1.31 22.43
CA ILE A 55 -4.60 2.12 22.07
C ILE A 55 -4.57 3.40 22.88
N THR A 56 -3.37 3.87 23.20
CA THR A 56 -3.18 5.16 23.88
C THR A 56 -2.77 6.20 22.84
N ILE A 57 -3.60 7.24 22.66
CA ILE A 57 -3.28 8.39 21.81
C ILE A 57 -3.31 9.64 22.69
N ASP A 58 -2.19 10.35 22.73
CA ASP A 58 -2.02 11.58 23.50
C ASP A 58 -2.34 11.37 24.99
N ASP A 59 -1.78 10.29 25.55
CA ASP A 59 -1.96 9.83 26.93
C ASP A 59 -3.41 9.50 27.33
N ILE A 60 -4.29 9.36 26.33
CA ILE A 60 -5.68 8.95 26.52
C ILE A 60 -5.88 7.55 25.94
N ASP A 61 -6.29 6.62 26.79
CA ASP A 61 -6.68 5.28 26.37
C ASP A 61 -8.01 5.32 25.62
N LYS A 62 -8.02 4.78 24.41
CA LYS A 62 -9.18 4.65 23.55
C LYS A 62 -9.35 3.21 23.11
N GLU A 63 -10.59 2.77 22.98
CA GLU A 63 -10.94 1.50 22.36
C GLU A 63 -11.64 1.80 21.02
N LEU A 64 -11.01 1.44 19.91
CA LEU A 64 -11.47 1.75 18.56
C LEU A 64 -11.60 0.47 17.72
N GLU A 65 -12.60 0.44 16.84
CA GLU A 65 -12.66 -0.55 15.77
C GLU A 65 -11.53 -0.32 14.75
N GLY A 66 -11.07 -1.38 14.09
CA GLY A 66 -9.88 -1.31 13.24
C GLY A 66 -9.91 -0.24 12.15
N VAL A 67 -11.07 0.02 11.53
CA VAL A 67 -11.22 1.10 10.53
C VAL A 67 -11.08 2.50 11.17
N ALA A 68 -11.66 2.70 12.35
CA ALA A 68 -11.55 3.96 13.08
C ALA A 68 -10.11 4.19 13.57
N LEU A 69 -9.44 3.13 14.04
CA LEU A 69 -8.03 3.16 14.40
C LEU A 69 -7.15 3.58 13.21
N LEU A 70 -7.31 2.93 12.05
CA LEU A 70 -6.53 3.27 10.85
C LEU A 70 -6.74 4.72 10.45
N THR A 71 -7.99 5.19 10.48
CA THR A 71 -8.34 6.60 10.18
C THR A 71 -7.63 7.57 11.12
N GLU A 72 -7.63 7.29 12.42
CA GLU A 72 -6.99 8.15 13.42
C GLU A 72 -5.47 8.19 13.27
N VAL A 73 -4.84 7.03 13.04
CA VAL A 73 -3.39 6.93 12.79
C VAL A 73 -3.03 7.70 11.52
N MET A 74 -3.77 7.51 10.43
CA MET A 74 -3.53 8.25 9.18
C MET A 74 -3.68 9.76 9.37
N LYS A 75 -4.72 10.22 10.07
CA LYS A 75 -4.89 11.64 10.40
C LYS A 75 -3.69 12.19 11.18
N LYS A 76 -3.21 11.45 12.19
CA LYS A 76 -2.05 11.85 13.00
C LYS A 76 -0.74 11.87 12.21
N VAL A 77 -0.55 10.93 11.27
CA VAL A 77 0.63 10.93 10.39
C VAL A 77 0.55 12.09 9.41
N LEU A 78 -0.60 12.32 8.78
CA LEU A 78 -0.79 13.41 7.82
C LEU A 78 -0.69 14.79 8.48
N SER A 79 -1.17 14.96 9.72
CA SER A 79 -1.10 16.23 10.43
C SER A 79 0.34 16.65 10.80
N ARG A 80 1.27 15.70 10.88
CA ARG A 80 2.69 15.99 11.15
C ARG A 80 3.41 16.64 9.97
N GLY A 81 2.95 16.36 8.74
CA GLY A 81 3.55 16.92 7.51
C GLY A 81 5.03 16.56 7.28
N ASP A 82 5.54 15.52 7.95
CA ASP A 82 6.94 15.12 7.89
C ASP A 82 7.19 14.05 6.81
N SER A 83 8.41 13.51 6.76
CA SER A 83 8.78 12.48 5.78
C SER A 83 7.91 11.22 5.87
N ALA A 84 7.32 10.91 7.03
CA ALA A 84 6.41 9.77 7.16
C ALA A 84 5.08 10.05 6.45
N SER A 85 4.56 11.28 6.54
CA SER A 85 3.38 11.71 5.78
C SER A 85 3.60 11.63 4.28
N VAL A 86 4.77 12.06 3.79
CA VAL A 86 5.14 11.99 2.36
C VAL A 86 5.27 10.53 1.91
N SER A 87 5.87 9.68 2.74
CA SER A 87 6.01 8.26 2.45
C SER A 87 4.66 7.55 2.35
N LEU A 88 3.75 7.82 3.29
CA LEU A 88 2.38 7.32 3.26
C LEU A 88 1.64 7.74 1.98
N LEU A 89 1.73 9.02 1.59
CA LEU A 89 1.10 9.51 0.36
C LEU A 89 1.68 8.86 -0.89
N LYS A 90 3.00 8.60 -0.92
CA LYS A 90 3.65 7.90 -2.03
C LYS A 90 3.16 6.46 -2.14
N GLU A 91 3.11 5.72 -1.02
CA GLU A 91 2.60 4.35 -0.99
C GLU A 91 1.13 4.28 -1.44
N LEU A 92 0.28 5.21 -0.97
CA LEU A 92 -1.12 5.29 -1.41
C LEU A 92 -1.23 5.56 -2.92
N ARG A 93 -0.41 6.46 -3.46
CA ARG A 93 -0.38 6.72 -4.90
C ARG A 93 0.02 5.46 -5.67
N GLU A 94 1.10 4.79 -5.29
CA GLU A 94 1.57 3.58 -5.97
C GLU A 94 0.54 2.44 -5.87
N ALA A 95 -0.10 2.27 -4.71
CA ALA A 95 -1.15 1.28 -4.50
C ALA A 95 -2.44 1.56 -5.31
N THR A 96 -2.69 2.82 -5.65
CA THR A 96 -3.90 3.24 -6.38
C THR A 96 -3.66 3.55 -7.86
N GLU A 97 -2.40 3.48 -8.31
CA GLU A 97 -2.03 3.73 -9.70
C GLU A 97 -2.74 2.72 -10.63
N GLY A 98 -3.46 3.25 -11.63
CA GLY A 98 -4.25 2.44 -12.56
C GLY A 98 -5.68 2.10 -12.08
N SER A 99 -6.04 2.42 -10.84
CA SER A 99 -7.42 2.32 -10.35
C SER A 99 -8.19 3.61 -10.65
N LYS A 100 -9.38 3.50 -11.23
CA LYS A 100 -10.31 4.64 -11.41
C LYS A 100 -10.93 4.99 -10.06
N LEU A 101 -10.24 5.81 -9.26
CA LEU A 101 -10.82 6.38 -8.04
C LEU A 101 -11.74 7.54 -8.42
N GLN A 102 -13.03 7.42 -8.11
CA GLN A 102 -13.94 8.56 -8.11
C GLN A 102 -13.82 9.25 -6.76
N LEU A 103 -13.13 10.39 -6.73
CA LEU A 103 -13.10 11.25 -5.56
C LEU A 103 -14.43 12.01 -5.48
N THR A 104 -15.43 11.38 -4.85
CA THR A 104 -16.65 12.10 -4.47
C THR A 104 -16.32 12.90 -3.21
N GLY A 105 -15.98 14.18 -3.38
CA GLY A 105 -15.82 15.10 -2.27
C GLY A 105 -17.19 15.39 -1.66
N ASP A 106 -17.33 15.17 -0.36
CA ASP A 106 -18.38 15.83 0.41
C ASP A 106 -17.95 17.30 0.52
N GLU A 107 -18.68 18.19 -0.16
CA GLU A 107 -18.40 19.63 -0.21
C GLU A 107 -18.62 20.25 1.19
N GLY A 108 -17.59 20.24 2.04
CA GLY A 108 -17.77 20.74 3.41
C GLY A 108 -16.55 21.32 4.13
N GLY A 109 -15.36 21.30 3.53
CA GLY A 109 -14.16 21.83 4.17
C GLY A 109 -13.17 22.36 3.16
N LEU A 110 -13.27 23.66 2.84
CA LEU A 110 -12.22 24.39 2.12
C LEU A 110 -10.96 24.39 3.00
N VAL A 111 -10.02 23.48 2.73
CA VAL A 111 -8.64 23.64 3.22
C VAL A 111 -8.03 24.75 2.37
N LYS A 112 -7.99 25.97 2.90
CA LYS A 112 -7.29 27.09 2.26
C LYS A 112 -5.79 26.82 2.34
N PHE A 113 -5.17 26.51 1.20
CA PHE A 113 -3.73 26.57 1.05
C PHE A 113 -3.37 27.96 0.53
N GLU A 114 -2.89 28.84 1.41
CA GLU A 114 -2.20 30.04 0.97
C GLU A 114 -0.74 29.67 0.71
N ILE A 115 -0.32 29.80 -0.55
CA ILE A 115 1.10 29.83 -0.89
C ILE A 115 1.57 31.21 -0.45
N VAL A 116 2.24 31.27 0.70
CA VAL A 116 2.99 32.46 1.10
C VAL A 116 4.28 32.41 0.29
N ASP A 117 4.37 33.24 -0.75
CA ASP A 117 5.63 33.43 -1.45
C ASP A 117 6.71 33.78 -0.43
N ALA A 118 7.74 32.95 -0.34
CA ALA A 118 8.90 33.20 0.48
C ALA A 118 9.75 34.29 -0.17
N ASP A 119 9.27 35.53 -0.14
CA ASP A 119 10.09 36.69 -0.46
C ASP A 119 9.78 37.81 0.54
N THR A 120 10.44 37.73 1.69
CA THR A 120 10.69 38.91 2.51
C THR A 120 12.20 39.11 2.55
N PRO A 121 12.72 40.25 2.04
CA PRO A 121 14.13 40.57 2.18
C PRO A 121 14.50 40.55 3.66
N ARG A 122 15.60 39.88 3.99
CA ARG A 122 16.25 40.08 5.29
C ARG A 122 16.96 41.43 5.23
N ASP A 123 16.45 42.41 5.98
CA ASP A 123 17.22 43.59 6.37
C ASP A 123 18.38 43.21 7.30
#